data_AF-A0A1Q4FM64-F1
#
_entry.id   AF-A0A1Q4FM64-F1
#
_cell.length_a   1.000
_cell.length_b   1.000
_cell.length_c   1.000
_cell.angle_alpha   90.00
_cell.angle_beta   90.00
_cell.angle_gamma   90.00
#
_symmetry.space_group_name_H-M   'P 1'
#
loop_
_entity.id
_entity.type
_entity.pdbx_description
1 polymer ?
#
loop_
_entity_poly.entity_id
_entity_poly.type
_entity_poly.pdbx_seq_one_letter_code
_entity_poly.pdbx_strand_id
1 'polypeptide(L)'
;MSNNLQYQYTFDATPQPPAPLRPDPNAPLFASEDAVVASLSNSECVFQVKRTGDAHVMTFQVLQALDQCREFRTMDEHVARIQSTIPGLEHQREAVTRVLQSLVERDLLISDDRFTERLRGGATPATAPLRAIFVRACDRPAQLERLLASIGDYERRSRAGRHYVVLDDSVLSANIDRHRDLLREFARTTGCKVTYVGPAERQRLVERLAKAVPNSQTALQRLLLPQAGATRFGGGRSWNLALLLSAGGRLALFDDDQRLPLRRHELVRSGLDLNPTHLPFARFYRNMEEALAAGEEIADDPFNLHLDVCGIGVGELVSRGEYGLNRESLRGLNLARLAHLNSDTRVLATQQGTYGSARSESAAWIYHLDAAGRADLCSSREAYLTNIEAQFIWQGTARARLASISWFTPFAFDNSQLLPCTNAVGRGEDALFSAAAHFCHPDALVLELPVAVGHLQEQSRSRSARTLQANTPRVNHFATDYIQRQFGTFLASDAGQRLGLLADIFRDLAGASQNARITHLREYLNYVRADAIERLQQQFEAASDAPVYWQADVRSIIDANGRALIAKAPPRLGDWSDEFDAPACAQALSQELGELADSYDTWPQLWQHAREAGDKLLAGV
;
A
#
# COMPACT_ATOMS: atom_id res chain seq x y z
N MET A 1 59.59 -37.24 -52.54
CA MET A 1 58.28 -37.70 -52.00
C MET A 1 58.57 -38.40 -50.69
N SER A 2 58.09 -38.04 -49.51
CA SER A 2 57.32 -36.89 -48.99
C SER A 2 57.70 -36.79 -47.51
N ASN A 3 57.93 -35.58 -47.01
CA ASN A 3 58.24 -35.30 -45.61
C ASN A 3 56.94 -34.88 -44.90
N ASN A 4 56.53 -35.62 -43.86
CA ASN A 4 55.40 -35.28 -43.01
C ASN A 4 55.93 -34.69 -41.69
N LEU A 5 55.72 -33.39 -41.48
CA LEU A 5 55.96 -32.71 -40.21
C LEU A 5 54.63 -32.13 -39.73
N GLN A 6 54.20 -32.61 -38.56
CA GLN A 6 53.10 -32.09 -37.76
C GLN A 6 53.39 -30.65 -37.33
N TYR A 7 52.46 -29.73 -37.58
CA TYR A 7 52.45 -28.39 -36.99
C TYR A 7 51.32 -28.28 -35.97
N GLN A 8 51.71 -28.03 -34.72
CA GLN A 8 50.86 -27.56 -33.63
C GLN A 8 50.51 -26.09 -33.91
N TYR A 9 49.21 -25.75 -33.89
CA TYR A 9 48.76 -24.36 -33.91
C TYR A 9 48.46 -23.93 -32.48
N THR A 10 49.21 -22.94 -32.00
CA THR A 10 48.89 -22.18 -30.80
C THR A 10 47.75 -21.23 -31.14
N PHE A 11 46.57 -21.41 -30.52
CA PHE A 11 45.49 -20.43 -30.61
C PHE A 11 45.85 -19.23 -29.73
N ASP A 12 46.05 -18.07 -30.35
CA ASP A 12 46.11 -16.80 -29.62
C ASP A 12 44.80 -16.59 -28.85
N ALA A 13 44.96 -16.23 -27.59
CA ALA A 13 43.89 -16.07 -26.63
C ALA A 13 42.80 -15.12 -27.14
N THR A 14 41.55 -15.58 -27.08
CA THR A 14 40.37 -14.72 -27.13
C THR A 14 40.53 -13.64 -26.06
N PRO A 15 40.31 -12.35 -26.35
CA PRO A 15 40.34 -11.33 -25.31
C PRO A 15 39.30 -11.69 -24.25
N GLN A 16 39.76 -11.92 -23.02
CA GLN A 16 38.86 -12.04 -21.88
C GLN A 16 38.00 -10.76 -21.83
N PRO A 17 36.67 -10.87 -21.62
CA PRO A 17 35.88 -9.70 -21.27
C PRO A 17 36.53 -9.05 -20.04
N PRO A 18 36.62 -7.70 -19.98
CA PRO A 18 37.20 -7.03 -18.83
C PRO A 18 36.52 -7.54 -17.57
N ALA A 19 37.32 -7.89 -16.56
CA ALA A 19 36.79 -8.32 -15.27
C ALA A 19 35.75 -7.29 -14.81
N PRO A 20 34.57 -7.71 -14.34
CA PRO A 20 33.57 -6.77 -13.85
C PRO A 20 34.24 -5.90 -12.78
N LEU A 21 34.25 -4.59 -13.01
CA LEU A 21 34.70 -3.61 -12.03
C LEU A 21 33.94 -3.92 -10.74
N ARG A 22 34.65 -4.35 -9.69
CA ARG A 22 34.05 -4.44 -8.36
C ARG A 22 33.72 -3.01 -7.96
N PRO A 23 32.43 -2.64 -7.85
CA PRO A 23 32.07 -1.27 -7.53
C PRO A 23 32.59 -0.97 -6.13
N ASP A 24 33.31 0.15 -5.96
CA ASP A 24 33.57 0.66 -4.62
C ASP A 24 32.21 0.96 -3.98
N PRO A 25 31.83 0.28 -2.88
CA PRO A 25 30.55 0.51 -2.22
C PRO A 25 30.40 1.95 -1.70
N ASN A 26 31.52 2.66 -1.54
CA ASN A 26 31.56 4.03 -1.04
C ASN A 26 31.67 5.10 -2.14
N ALA A 27 31.78 4.72 -3.43
CA ALA A 27 31.84 5.71 -4.51
C ALA A 27 30.49 6.44 -4.68
N PRO A 28 30.47 7.76 -4.91
CA PRO A 28 29.23 8.51 -5.13
C PRO A 28 28.39 7.94 -6.27
N LEU A 29 27.07 7.97 -6.10
CA LEU A 29 26.12 7.51 -7.11
C LEU A 29 25.48 8.69 -7.81
N PHE A 30 25.13 8.49 -9.07
CA PHE A 30 24.53 9.50 -9.94
C PHE A 30 23.35 8.91 -10.69
N ALA A 31 22.29 9.69 -10.90
CA ALA A 31 21.14 9.31 -11.71
C ALA A 31 20.59 10.51 -12.50
N SER A 32 20.16 10.28 -13.74
CA SER A 32 19.68 11.35 -14.61
C SER A 32 18.27 11.82 -14.23
N GLU A 33 18.02 13.13 -14.36
CA GLU A 33 16.66 13.69 -14.29
C GLU A 33 15.76 13.14 -15.41
N ASP A 34 14.44 13.22 -15.21
CA ASP A 34 13.43 12.92 -16.24
C ASP A 34 12.98 14.21 -16.93
N ALA A 35 12.58 14.11 -18.20
CA ALA A 35 12.26 15.26 -19.02
C ALA A 35 11.18 15.01 -20.09
N VAL A 36 10.62 16.12 -20.57
CA VAL A 36 9.94 16.18 -21.85
C VAL A 36 10.97 16.57 -22.91
N VAL A 37 11.03 15.80 -24.00
CA VAL A 37 12.00 16.03 -25.08
C VAL A 37 11.29 16.44 -26.36
N ALA A 38 11.79 17.48 -27.01
CA ALA A 38 11.31 17.94 -28.31
C ALA A 38 12.49 18.19 -29.26
N SER A 39 12.40 17.69 -30.49
CA SER A 39 13.44 17.90 -31.52
C SER A 39 13.49 19.37 -31.96
N LEU A 40 14.69 19.92 -32.07
CA LEU A 40 14.94 21.24 -32.67
C LEU A 40 15.47 21.13 -34.10
N SER A 41 16.25 20.08 -34.37
CA SER A 41 16.85 19.80 -35.67
C SER A 41 17.07 18.29 -35.83
N ASN A 42 17.76 17.89 -36.90
CA ASN A 42 18.15 16.49 -37.11
C ASN A 42 19.22 16.00 -36.11
N SER A 43 19.88 16.91 -35.39
CA SER A 43 20.98 16.58 -34.47
C SER A 43 20.74 17.04 -33.03
N GLU A 44 19.78 17.94 -32.79
CA GLU A 44 19.57 18.60 -31.50
C GLU A 44 18.13 18.51 -31.02
N CYS A 45 17.96 18.55 -29.70
CA CYS A 45 16.69 18.57 -29.01
C CYS A 45 16.72 19.54 -27.82
N VAL A 46 15.54 19.99 -27.41
CA VAL A 46 15.31 20.54 -26.08
C VAL A 46 14.96 19.39 -25.13
N PHE A 47 15.67 19.34 -24.02
CA PHE A 47 15.38 18.52 -22.85
C PHE A 47 14.83 19.43 -21.75
N GLN A 48 13.53 19.34 -21.49
CA GLN A 48 12.86 20.12 -20.45
C GLN A 48 12.70 19.25 -19.20
N VAL A 49 13.44 19.56 -18.14
CA VAL A 49 13.41 18.80 -16.87
C VAL A 49 12.00 18.85 -16.29
N LYS A 50 11.37 17.69 -16.06
CA LYS A 50 9.98 17.65 -15.55
C LYS A 50 9.83 18.31 -14.19
N ARG A 51 10.85 18.16 -13.33
CA ARG A 51 10.83 18.63 -11.95
C ARG A 51 10.94 20.16 -11.83
N THR A 52 11.85 20.79 -12.58
CA THR A 52 12.09 22.24 -12.47
C THR A 52 11.43 23.04 -13.60
N GLY A 53 11.12 22.39 -14.72
CA GLY A 53 10.68 23.05 -15.95
C GLY A 53 11.82 23.67 -16.77
N ASP A 54 13.08 23.57 -16.32
CA ASP A 54 14.24 24.16 -16.99
C ASP A 54 14.51 23.48 -18.33
N ALA A 55 14.79 24.30 -19.34
CA ALA A 55 15.04 23.84 -20.70
C ALA A 55 16.53 23.82 -21.03
N HIS A 56 16.99 22.71 -21.60
CA HIS A 56 18.36 22.49 -21.97
C HIS A 56 18.47 22.03 -23.43
N VAL A 57 19.25 22.73 -24.24
CA VAL A 57 19.57 22.25 -25.60
C VAL A 57 20.74 21.26 -25.51
N MET A 58 20.62 20.14 -26.21
CA MET A 58 21.66 19.12 -26.33
C MET A 58 21.53 18.32 -27.63
N THR A 59 22.60 17.61 -27.99
CA THR A 59 22.58 16.69 -29.14
C THR A 59 21.85 15.39 -28.79
N PHE A 60 21.34 14.69 -29.81
CA PHE A 60 20.73 13.37 -29.60
C PHE A 60 21.70 12.33 -29.02
N GLN A 61 22.99 12.43 -29.32
CA GLN A 61 24.00 11.54 -28.73
C GLN A 61 24.14 11.76 -27.22
N VAL A 62 24.08 13.02 -26.76
CA VAL A 62 24.07 13.35 -25.32
C VAL A 62 22.77 12.86 -24.67
N LEU A 63 21.63 13.02 -25.33
CA LEU A 63 20.36 12.48 -24.84
C LEU A 63 20.41 10.95 -24.67
N GLN A 64 20.95 10.23 -25.66
CA GLN A 64 21.12 8.77 -25.58
C GLN A 64 22.03 8.37 -24.42
N ALA A 65 23.12 9.12 -24.18
CA ALA A 65 24.00 8.88 -23.04
C ALA A 65 23.28 9.11 -21.70
N LEU A 66 22.54 10.22 -21.58
CA LEU A 66 21.74 10.54 -20.39
C LEU A 66 20.67 9.46 -20.14
N ASP A 67 20.06 8.92 -21.19
CA ASP A 67 19.08 7.84 -21.12
C ASP A 67 19.64 6.54 -20.51
N GLN A 68 20.94 6.27 -20.70
CA GLN A 68 21.61 5.14 -20.06
C GLN A 68 21.93 5.39 -18.57
N CYS A 69 21.78 6.63 -18.10
CA CYS A 69 22.13 7.06 -16.74
C CYS A 69 20.94 7.21 -15.80
N ARG A 70 19.76 6.65 -16.12
CA ARG A 70 18.52 6.80 -15.33
C ARG A 70 18.58 6.26 -13.90
N GLU A 71 19.45 5.30 -13.63
CA GLU A 71 19.58 4.62 -12.33
C GLU A 71 20.78 5.13 -11.53
N PHE A 72 20.65 5.20 -10.20
CA PHE A 72 21.77 5.55 -9.33
C PHE A 72 22.90 4.51 -9.43
N ARG A 73 23.98 4.91 -10.10
CA ARG A 73 25.20 4.11 -10.31
C ARG A 73 26.42 5.02 -10.21
N THR A 74 27.59 4.43 -10.01
CA THR A 74 28.83 5.22 -10.00
C THR A 74 29.11 5.79 -11.39
N MET A 75 29.93 6.83 -11.46
CA MET A 75 30.36 7.40 -12.74
C MET A 75 31.00 6.34 -13.65
N ASP A 76 31.85 5.47 -13.10
CA ASP A 76 32.51 4.41 -13.86
C ASP A 76 31.53 3.38 -14.43
N GLU A 77 30.48 3.03 -13.68
CA GLU A 77 29.42 2.14 -14.13
C GLU A 77 28.62 2.76 -15.29
N HIS A 78 28.31 4.06 -15.21
CA HIS A 78 27.63 4.79 -16.29
C HIS A 78 28.48 4.86 -17.55
N VAL A 79 29.76 5.19 -17.41
CA VAL A 79 30.69 5.23 -18.55
C VAL A 79 30.78 3.86 -19.21
N ALA A 80 30.96 2.80 -18.42
CA ALA A 80 31.02 1.43 -18.95
C ALA A 80 29.74 1.04 -19.70
N ARG A 81 28.57 1.38 -19.16
CA ARG A 81 27.27 1.14 -19.81
C ARG A 81 27.17 1.88 -21.14
N ILE A 82 27.48 3.18 -21.17
CA ILE A 82 27.46 3.98 -22.39
C ILE A 82 28.39 3.42 -23.46
N GLN A 83 29.65 3.10 -23.11
CA GLN A 83 30.61 2.53 -24.05
C GLN A 83 30.15 1.18 -24.62
N SER A 84 29.38 0.40 -23.86
CA SER A 84 28.88 -0.90 -24.29
C SER A 84 27.59 -0.83 -25.14
N THR A 85 26.82 0.26 -25.00
CA THR A 85 25.46 0.34 -25.57
C THR A 85 25.34 1.34 -26.72
N ILE A 86 26.18 2.38 -26.75
CA ILE A 86 26.11 3.45 -27.77
C ILE A 86 27.21 3.27 -28.80
N PRO A 87 26.87 2.98 -30.08
CA PRO A 87 27.85 2.83 -31.15
C PRO A 87 28.71 4.09 -31.34
N GLY A 88 30.00 3.89 -31.53
CA GLY A 88 30.99 4.97 -31.77
C GLY A 88 31.60 5.56 -30.49
N LEU A 89 31.20 5.09 -29.31
CA LEU A 89 31.75 5.52 -28.00
C LEU A 89 32.60 4.46 -27.30
N GLU A 90 32.84 3.30 -27.91
CA GLU A 90 33.45 2.09 -27.31
C GLU A 90 34.83 2.35 -26.69
N HIS A 91 35.57 3.35 -27.19
CA HIS A 91 36.91 3.72 -26.71
C HIS A 91 37.02 5.18 -26.24
N GLN A 92 35.88 5.85 -26.01
CA GLN A 92 35.83 7.28 -25.68
C GLN A 92 35.67 7.55 -24.17
N ARG A 93 36.25 6.72 -23.29
CA ARG A 93 36.04 6.79 -21.83
C ARG A 93 36.20 8.20 -21.25
N GLU A 94 37.31 8.88 -21.57
CA GLU A 94 37.59 10.23 -21.08
C GLU A 94 36.58 11.27 -21.58
N ALA A 95 36.18 11.17 -22.85
CA ALA A 95 35.21 12.09 -23.44
C ALA A 95 33.82 11.89 -22.82
N VAL A 96 33.37 10.64 -22.67
CA VAL A 96 32.11 10.32 -22.00
C VAL A 96 32.12 10.80 -20.56
N THR A 97 33.23 10.58 -19.83
CA THR A 97 33.39 11.05 -18.44
C THR A 97 33.25 12.58 -18.35
N ARG A 98 33.91 13.33 -19.23
CA ARG A 98 33.78 14.80 -19.27
C ARG A 98 32.36 15.27 -19.56
N VAL A 99 31.66 14.60 -20.49
CA VAL A 99 30.26 14.91 -20.79
C VAL A 99 29.38 14.66 -19.56
N LEU A 100 29.50 13.50 -18.91
CA LEU A 100 28.72 13.20 -17.71
C LEU A 100 29.01 14.17 -16.57
N GLN A 101 30.28 14.58 -16.37
CA GLN A 101 30.64 15.61 -15.39
C GLN A 101 29.96 16.95 -15.70
N SER A 102 29.93 17.37 -16.97
CA SER A 102 29.20 18.57 -17.38
C SER A 102 27.68 18.44 -17.12
N LEU A 103 27.12 17.23 -17.25
CA LEU A 103 25.71 16.99 -16.91
C LEU A 103 25.47 17.06 -15.38
N VAL A 104 26.45 16.71 -14.55
CA VAL A 104 26.39 16.92 -13.10
C VAL A 104 26.39 18.41 -12.77
N GLU A 105 27.31 19.18 -13.35
CA GLU A 105 27.40 20.64 -13.16
C GLU A 105 26.13 21.39 -13.59
N ARG A 106 25.41 20.84 -14.58
CA ARG A 106 24.15 21.38 -15.10
C ARG A 106 22.91 20.83 -14.40
N ASP A 107 23.07 20.05 -13.33
CA ASP A 107 21.96 19.47 -12.58
C ASP A 107 21.06 18.52 -13.39
N LEU A 108 21.60 17.92 -14.44
CA LEU A 108 20.94 16.91 -15.27
C LEU A 108 21.27 15.49 -14.84
N LEU A 109 22.42 15.32 -14.19
CA LEU A 109 22.87 14.07 -13.58
C LEU A 109 23.06 14.31 -12.07
N ILE A 110 22.13 13.83 -11.26
CA ILE A 110 22.00 14.16 -9.83
C ILE A 110 22.79 13.17 -9.00
N SER A 111 23.64 13.66 -8.09
CA SER A 111 24.30 12.80 -7.10
C SER A 111 23.34 12.35 -6.00
N ASP A 112 23.60 11.19 -5.41
CA ASP A 112 22.90 10.67 -4.22
C ASP A 112 22.94 11.64 -3.03
N ASP A 113 24.08 12.28 -2.77
CA ASP A 113 24.22 13.27 -1.70
C ASP A 113 23.29 14.47 -1.95
N ARG A 114 23.28 15.01 -3.18
CA ARG A 114 22.42 16.13 -3.56
C ARG A 114 20.93 15.76 -3.50
N PHE A 115 20.58 14.55 -3.94
CA PHE A 115 19.21 14.02 -3.81
C PHE A 115 18.78 13.96 -2.34
N THR A 116 19.66 13.45 -1.47
CA THR A 116 19.40 13.30 -0.04
C THR A 116 19.30 14.65 0.67
N GLU A 117 20.19 15.60 0.37
CA GLU A 117 20.14 16.97 0.88
C GLU A 117 18.85 17.68 0.47
N ARG A 118 18.43 17.54 -0.79
CA ARG A 118 17.17 18.08 -1.30
C ARG A 118 15.97 17.54 -0.53
N LEU A 119 15.95 16.24 -0.24
CA LEU A 119 14.88 15.65 0.55
C LEU A 119 14.86 16.18 1.99
N ARG A 120 16.01 16.42 2.61
CA ARG A 120 16.09 16.93 4.00
C ARG A 120 15.70 18.41 4.14
N GLY A 121 15.85 19.22 3.09
CA GLY A 121 15.77 20.68 3.15
C GLY A 121 14.38 21.31 3.34
N GLY A 122 13.35 20.54 3.72
CA GLY A 122 11.97 21.01 3.80
C GLY A 122 11.56 21.61 5.15
N ALA A 123 10.58 22.51 5.13
CA ALA A 123 9.92 22.96 6.35
C ALA A 123 9.09 21.82 6.95
N THR A 124 9.25 21.58 8.25
CA THR A 124 8.45 20.59 8.97
C THR A 124 7.03 21.11 9.20
N PRO A 125 5.98 20.45 8.66
CA PRO A 125 4.62 20.81 8.98
C PRO A 125 4.31 20.51 10.44
N ALA A 126 3.53 21.38 11.09
CA ALA A 126 3.03 21.07 12.44
C ALA A 126 2.10 19.85 12.40
N THR A 127 2.34 18.87 13.28
CA THR A 127 1.46 17.70 13.42
C THR A 127 0.22 18.05 14.24
N ALA A 128 -0.96 17.61 13.81
CA ALA A 128 -2.20 17.80 14.56
C ALA A 128 -2.23 16.94 15.85
N PRO A 129 -3.01 17.27 16.88
CA PRO A 129 -3.12 16.43 18.08
C PRO A 129 -3.82 15.10 17.78
N LEU A 130 -3.54 14.06 18.59
CA LEU A 130 -4.30 12.82 18.60
C LEU A 130 -5.71 13.08 19.16
N ARG A 131 -6.75 12.68 18.43
CA ARG A 131 -8.16 12.75 18.88
C ARG A 131 -8.51 11.60 19.81
N ALA A 132 -8.29 10.38 19.35
CA ALA A 132 -8.52 9.16 20.11
C ALA A 132 -7.90 7.95 19.41
N ILE A 133 -7.85 6.84 20.14
CA ILE A 133 -7.65 5.50 19.58
C ILE A 133 -9.03 4.88 19.37
N PHE A 134 -9.36 4.56 18.12
CA PHE A 134 -10.62 3.95 17.76
C PHE A 134 -10.45 2.44 17.60
N VAL A 135 -11.39 1.67 18.14
CA VAL A 135 -11.44 0.21 18.05
C VAL A 135 -12.71 -0.18 17.30
N ARG A 136 -12.58 -0.81 16.13
CA ARG A 136 -13.71 -1.38 15.40
C ARG A 136 -14.06 -2.73 16.03
N ALA A 137 -15.30 -2.88 16.47
CA ALA A 137 -15.80 -4.13 17.06
C ALA A 137 -17.10 -4.57 16.38
N CYS A 138 -17.30 -5.87 16.20
CA CYS A 138 -18.60 -6.43 15.79
C CYS A 138 -18.77 -7.88 16.23
N ASP A 139 -19.84 -8.17 16.98
CA ASP A 139 -20.33 -9.49 17.41
C ASP A 139 -19.26 -10.52 17.83
N ARG A 140 -18.11 -10.05 18.33
CA ARG A 140 -16.93 -10.84 18.68
C ARG A 140 -16.34 -10.36 20.01
N PRO A 141 -17.09 -10.48 21.13
CA PRO A 141 -16.66 -9.93 22.42
C PRO A 141 -15.35 -10.53 22.94
N ALA A 142 -15.02 -11.78 22.61
CA ALA A 142 -13.79 -12.40 23.06
C ALA A 142 -12.55 -11.81 22.34
N GLN A 143 -12.67 -11.41 21.06
CA GLN A 143 -11.66 -10.62 20.35
C GLN A 143 -11.43 -9.27 21.03
N LEU A 144 -12.51 -8.50 21.26
CA LEU A 144 -12.41 -7.21 21.92
C LEU A 144 -11.79 -7.31 23.32
N GLU A 145 -12.16 -8.33 24.10
CA GLU A 145 -11.61 -8.57 25.44
C GLU A 145 -10.09 -8.78 25.40
N ARG A 146 -9.58 -9.60 24.46
CA ARG A 146 -8.14 -9.82 24.29
C ARG A 146 -7.40 -8.55 23.87
N LEU A 147 -7.97 -7.79 22.95
CA LEU A 147 -7.38 -6.52 22.51
C LEU A 147 -7.30 -5.54 23.69
N LEU A 148 -8.41 -5.29 24.39
CA LEU A 148 -8.46 -4.37 25.53
C LEU A 148 -7.53 -4.79 26.67
N ALA A 149 -7.41 -6.09 26.95
CA ALA A 149 -6.44 -6.60 27.91
C ALA A 149 -5.00 -6.22 27.52
N SER A 150 -4.62 -6.47 26.25
CA SER A 150 -3.28 -6.14 25.76
C SER A 150 -3.00 -4.64 25.71
N ILE A 151 -3.99 -3.82 25.37
CA ILE A 151 -3.90 -2.36 25.46
C ILE A 151 -3.73 -1.92 26.91
N GLY A 152 -4.47 -2.53 27.84
CA GLY A 152 -4.41 -2.21 29.26
C GLY A 152 -3.03 -2.46 29.86
N ASP A 153 -2.34 -3.51 29.43
CA ASP A 153 -0.94 -3.77 29.82
C ASP A 153 -0.02 -2.63 29.37
N TYR A 154 -0.22 -2.09 28.17
CA TYR A 154 0.57 -0.97 27.66
C TYR A 154 0.27 0.35 28.37
N GLU A 155 -1.01 0.69 28.56
CA GLU A 155 -1.38 1.92 29.26
C GLU A 155 -0.87 1.92 30.71
N ARG A 156 -0.83 0.76 31.38
CA ARG A 156 -0.20 0.65 32.71
C ARG A 156 1.31 0.90 32.68
N ARG A 157 2.00 0.45 31.62
CA ARG A 157 3.46 0.62 31.44
C ARG A 157 3.83 2.06 31.07
N SER A 158 3.17 2.64 30.06
CA SER A 158 3.52 3.97 29.54
C SER A 158 2.81 5.12 30.26
N ARG A 159 1.69 4.85 30.95
CA ARG A 159 0.85 5.85 31.66
C ARG A 159 0.43 7.01 30.76
N ALA A 160 0.17 6.73 29.48
CA ALA A 160 -0.14 7.75 28.50
C ALA A 160 -1.54 8.37 28.69
N GLY A 161 -2.48 7.66 29.31
CA GLY A 161 -3.79 8.21 29.68
C GLY A 161 -4.65 8.54 28.46
N ARG A 162 -4.55 7.74 27.41
CA ARG A 162 -5.18 8.02 26.11
C ARG A 162 -6.71 7.88 26.16
N HIS A 163 -7.39 8.49 25.18
CA HIS A 163 -8.83 8.34 24.98
C HIS A 163 -9.11 7.19 24.01
N TYR A 164 -9.81 6.16 24.49
CA TYR A 164 -10.24 5.00 23.70
C TYR A 164 -11.71 5.09 23.31
N VAL A 165 -12.02 4.79 22.05
CA VAL A 165 -13.38 4.84 21.51
C VAL A 165 -13.70 3.50 20.86
N VAL A 166 -14.69 2.77 21.39
CA VAL A 166 -15.18 1.54 20.76
C VAL A 166 -16.31 1.90 19.79
N LEU A 167 -16.10 1.58 18.52
CA LEU A 167 -17.06 1.74 17.44
C LEU A 167 -17.72 0.39 17.18
N ASP A 168 -18.87 0.18 17.82
CA ASP A 168 -19.56 -1.10 17.86
C ASP A 168 -20.60 -1.20 16.74
N ASP A 169 -20.38 -2.15 15.85
CA ASP A 169 -21.28 -2.48 14.73
C ASP A 169 -22.00 -3.82 14.95
N SER A 170 -22.05 -4.31 16.20
CA SER A 170 -22.75 -5.54 16.59
C SER A 170 -24.25 -5.43 16.39
N VAL A 171 -24.88 -6.56 16.04
CA VAL A 171 -26.35 -6.67 15.92
C VAL A 171 -26.97 -7.44 17.09
N LEU A 172 -26.20 -8.28 17.80
CA LEU A 172 -26.72 -9.06 18.92
C LEU A 172 -26.66 -8.24 20.21
N SER A 173 -27.81 -8.06 20.86
CA SER A 173 -27.92 -7.29 22.11
C SER A 173 -26.97 -7.78 23.21
N ALA A 174 -26.82 -9.10 23.36
CA ALA A 174 -25.89 -9.68 24.33
C ALA A 174 -24.42 -9.29 24.07
N ASN A 175 -24.02 -9.16 22.79
CA ASN A 175 -22.67 -8.74 22.43
C ASN A 175 -22.47 -7.24 22.65
N ILE A 176 -23.47 -6.42 22.32
CA ILE A 176 -23.52 -4.98 22.60
C ILE A 176 -23.32 -4.73 24.10
N ASP A 177 -24.10 -5.41 24.94
CA ASP A 177 -24.00 -5.28 26.40
C ASP A 177 -22.62 -5.73 26.91
N ARG A 178 -22.11 -6.87 26.39
CA ARG A 178 -20.78 -7.36 26.75
C ARG A 178 -19.67 -6.39 26.36
N HIS A 179 -19.72 -5.77 25.17
CA HIS A 179 -18.73 -4.77 24.77
C HIS A 179 -18.76 -3.52 25.67
N ARG A 180 -19.95 -3.06 26.08
CA ARG A 180 -20.08 -1.95 27.04
C ARG A 180 -19.44 -2.29 28.38
N ASP A 181 -19.67 -3.49 28.89
CA ASP A 181 -19.09 -3.95 30.16
C ASP A 181 -17.57 -4.10 30.08
N LEU A 182 -17.05 -4.66 28.98
CA LEU A 182 -15.60 -4.75 28.72
C LEU A 182 -14.95 -3.37 28.72
N LEU A 183 -15.56 -2.38 28.06
CA LEU A 183 -15.01 -1.03 28.00
C LEU A 183 -15.07 -0.31 29.35
N ARG A 184 -16.13 -0.51 30.14
CA ARG A 184 -16.23 0.02 31.52
C ARG A 184 -15.15 -0.57 32.41
N GLU A 185 -14.93 -1.87 32.32
CA GLU A 185 -13.89 -2.58 33.07
C GLU A 185 -12.49 -2.11 32.68
N PHE A 186 -12.26 -1.93 31.38
CA PHE A 186 -11.02 -1.32 30.88
C PHE A 186 -10.80 0.07 31.49
N ALA A 187 -11.79 0.96 31.45
CA ALA A 187 -11.68 2.30 32.04
C ALA A 187 -11.39 2.27 33.55
N ARG A 188 -12.06 1.36 34.28
CA ARG A 188 -11.87 1.19 35.72
C ARG A 188 -10.45 0.72 36.06
N THR A 189 -9.87 -0.15 35.24
CA THR A 189 -8.57 -0.78 35.50
C THR A 189 -7.39 0.05 35.02
N THR A 190 -7.57 0.91 34.01
CA THR A 190 -6.49 1.75 33.44
C THR A 190 -6.60 3.22 33.85
N GLY A 191 -7.80 3.70 34.20
CA GLY A 191 -8.06 5.13 34.40
C GLY A 191 -8.18 5.93 33.09
N CYS A 192 -8.09 5.27 31.94
CA CYS A 192 -8.20 5.92 30.64
C CYS A 192 -9.61 6.46 30.39
N LYS A 193 -9.70 7.57 29.64
CA LYS A 193 -10.98 8.06 29.13
C LYS A 193 -11.51 7.08 28.08
N VAL A 194 -12.80 6.73 28.17
CA VAL A 194 -13.44 5.84 27.21
C VAL A 194 -14.74 6.42 26.65
N THR A 195 -15.06 6.08 25.41
CA THR A 195 -16.37 6.36 24.78
C THR A 195 -16.85 5.11 24.05
N TYR A 196 -18.13 4.78 24.22
CA TYR A 196 -18.79 3.71 23.49
C TYR A 196 -19.69 4.33 22.41
N VAL A 197 -19.60 3.85 21.17
CA VAL A 197 -20.47 4.27 20.08
C VAL A 197 -21.09 3.05 19.43
N GLY A 198 -22.26 2.64 19.93
CA GLY A 198 -23.04 1.54 19.37
C GLY A 198 -24.22 2.02 18.53
N PRO A 199 -25.18 1.14 18.22
CA PRO A 199 -26.29 1.44 17.31
C PRO A 199 -27.11 2.69 17.71
N ALA A 200 -27.43 2.84 19.00
CA ALA A 200 -28.23 3.96 19.49
C ALA A 200 -27.46 5.29 19.47
N GLU A 201 -26.17 5.27 19.80
CA GLU A 201 -25.29 6.45 19.73
C GLU A 201 -25.10 6.88 18.27
N ARG A 202 -24.90 5.91 17.37
CA ARG A 202 -24.71 6.17 15.94
C ARG A 202 -25.96 6.76 15.29
N GLN A 203 -27.14 6.24 15.61
CA GLN A 203 -28.41 6.80 15.14
C GLN A 203 -28.58 8.27 15.54
N ARG A 204 -28.33 8.59 16.82
CA ARG A 204 -28.40 9.97 17.33
C ARG A 204 -27.39 10.90 16.65
N LEU A 205 -26.18 10.40 16.40
CA LEU A 205 -25.15 11.16 15.69
C LEU A 205 -25.58 11.46 14.24
N VAL A 206 -26.12 10.48 13.52
CA VAL A 206 -26.63 10.65 12.14
C VAL A 206 -27.73 11.71 12.10
N GLU A 207 -28.71 11.64 13.01
CA GLU A 207 -29.78 12.63 13.10
C GLU A 207 -29.26 14.04 13.38
N ARG A 208 -28.25 14.16 14.24
CA ARG A 208 -27.63 15.45 14.55
C ARG A 208 -26.86 16.02 13.35
N LEU A 209 -26.05 15.20 12.69
CA LEU A 209 -25.26 15.61 11.53
C LEU A 209 -26.17 16.00 10.35
N ALA A 210 -27.23 15.24 10.11
CA ALA A 210 -28.16 15.54 9.02
C ALA A 210 -28.95 16.83 9.24
N LYS A 211 -29.24 17.19 10.50
CA LYS A 211 -29.81 18.51 10.84
C LYS A 211 -28.81 19.65 10.60
N ALA A 212 -27.53 19.40 10.86
CA ALA A 212 -26.48 20.42 10.72
C ALA A 212 -26.00 20.61 9.28
N VAL A 213 -26.03 19.55 8.47
CA VAL A 213 -25.62 19.56 7.06
C VAL A 213 -26.82 19.14 6.20
N PRO A 214 -27.60 20.11 5.66
CA PRO A 214 -28.77 19.82 4.84
C PRO A 214 -28.43 18.93 3.64
N ASN A 215 -29.40 18.15 3.16
CA ASN A 215 -29.27 17.20 2.04
C ASN A 215 -28.29 16.03 2.25
N SER A 216 -27.69 15.89 3.44
CA SER A 216 -26.76 14.79 3.74
C SER A 216 -27.39 13.53 4.33
N GLN A 217 -28.70 13.55 4.65
CA GLN A 217 -29.41 12.47 5.35
C GLN A 217 -29.19 11.09 4.69
N THR A 218 -29.39 10.99 3.38
CA THR A 218 -29.26 9.72 2.65
C THR A 218 -27.82 9.20 2.69
N ALA A 219 -26.84 10.07 2.46
CA ALA A 219 -25.42 9.70 2.50
C ALA A 219 -25.02 9.25 3.92
N LEU A 220 -25.43 9.98 4.96
CA LEU A 220 -25.14 9.61 6.36
C LEU A 220 -25.77 8.27 6.74
N GLN A 221 -27.02 8.02 6.37
CA GLN A 221 -27.67 6.74 6.63
C GLN A 221 -26.91 5.60 5.95
N ARG A 222 -26.54 5.75 4.67
CA ARG A 222 -25.79 4.73 3.92
C ARG A 222 -24.40 4.50 4.49
N LEU A 223 -23.68 5.58 4.80
CA LEU A 223 -22.27 5.53 5.21
C LEU A 223 -22.08 5.00 6.63
N LEU A 224 -23.06 5.24 7.51
CA LEU A 224 -22.90 5.00 8.95
C LEU A 224 -23.88 3.96 9.49
N LEU A 225 -25.09 3.80 8.97
CA LEU A 225 -26.07 2.89 9.56
C LEU A 225 -26.13 1.53 8.84
N PRO A 226 -26.38 0.42 9.57
CA PRO A 226 -26.73 -0.85 8.95
C PRO A 226 -27.97 -0.70 8.07
N GLN A 227 -27.94 -1.30 6.89
CA GLN A 227 -29.08 -1.31 5.96
C GLN A 227 -29.89 -2.59 6.13
N ALA A 228 -31.22 -2.49 6.06
CA ALA A 228 -32.11 -3.64 6.20
C ALA A 228 -31.80 -4.70 5.12
N GLY A 229 -31.63 -5.95 5.54
CA GLY A 229 -31.32 -7.07 4.63
C GLY A 229 -29.88 -7.09 4.09
N ALA A 230 -29.00 -6.18 4.51
CA ALA A 230 -27.60 -6.22 4.10
C ALA A 230 -26.87 -7.40 4.76
N THR A 231 -26.35 -8.31 3.93
CA THR A 231 -25.57 -9.49 4.36
C THR A 231 -24.06 -9.28 4.19
N ARG A 232 -23.65 -8.21 3.52
CA ARG A 232 -22.25 -7.88 3.24
C ARG A 232 -21.54 -7.35 4.49
N PHE A 233 -20.25 -7.66 4.58
CA PHE A 233 -19.36 -7.19 5.65
C PHE A 233 -19.44 -5.66 5.83
N GLY A 234 -19.50 -5.18 7.07
CA GLY A 234 -19.79 -3.79 7.42
C GLY A 234 -18.61 -2.92 7.85
N GLY A 235 -17.37 -3.36 7.62
CA GLY A 235 -16.17 -2.73 8.18
C GLY A 235 -16.01 -1.24 7.87
N GLY A 236 -16.54 -0.77 6.73
CA GLY A 236 -16.47 0.63 6.31
C GLY A 236 -17.31 1.59 7.15
N ARG A 237 -18.37 1.13 7.83
CA ARG A 237 -19.21 2.02 8.66
C ARG A 237 -18.45 2.61 9.84
N SER A 238 -17.78 1.75 10.61
CA SER A 238 -16.97 2.18 11.75
C SER A 238 -15.73 2.97 11.27
N TRP A 239 -15.22 2.69 10.08
CA TRP A 239 -14.16 3.50 9.46
C TRP A 239 -14.59 4.94 9.21
N ASN A 240 -15.70 5.12 8.49
CA ASN A 240 -16.26 6.44 8.19
C ASN A 240 -16.60 7.21 9.47
N LEU A 241 -17.11 6.50 10.48
CA LEU A 241 -17.38 7.09 11.79
C LEU A 241 -16.10 7.57 12.49
N ALA A 242 -15.02 6.78 12.47
CA ALA A 242 -13.73 7.18 13.01
C ALA A 242 -13.25 8.47 12.33
N LEU A 243 -13.27 8.53 11.00
CA LEU A 243 -12.84 9.71 10.22
C LEU A 243 -13.61 10.98 10.57
N LEU A 244 -14.94 10.90 10.76
CA LEU A 244 -15.74 12.06 11.18
C LEU A 244 -15.41 12.47 12.61
N LEU A 245 -15.36 11.52 13.54
CA LEU A 245 -15.09 11.80 14.96
C LEU A 245 -13.67 12.32 15.21
N SER A 246 -12.73 12.04 14.30
CA SER A 246 -11.36 12.52 14.34
C SER A 246 -11.07 13.70 13.40
N ALA A 247 -12.07 14.30 12.77
CA ALA A 247 -11.85 15.36 11.78
C ALA A 247 -11.00 16.52 12.35
N GLY A 248 -9.97 16.91 11.60
CA GLY A 248 -9.00 17.94 12.01
C GLY A 248 -7.92 17.47 13.00
N GLY A 249 -7.80 16.17 13.30
CA GLY A 249 -6.76 15.64 14.17
C GLY A 249 -6.23 14.29 13.70
N ARG A 250 -5.20 13.77 14.38
CA ARG A 250 -4.71 12.40 14.14
C ARG A 250 -5.62 11.39 14.83
N LEU A 251 -5.65 10.16 14.33
CA LEU A 251 -6.28 9.03 14.98
C LEU A 251 -5.41 7.77 14.88
N ALA A 252 -5.62 6.84 15.80
CA ALA A 252 -5.22 5.45 15.62
C ALA A 252 -6.46 4.57 15.44
N LEU A 253 -6.37 3.50 14.64
CA LEU A 253 -7.47 2.59 14.36
C LEU A 253 -7.03 1.14 14.56
N PHE A 254 -7.81 0.40 15.34
CA PHE A 254 -7.59 -1.00 15.62
C PHE A 254 -8.78 -1.84 15.19
N ASP A 255 -8.48 -3.05 14.72
CA ASP A 255 -9.45 -4.11 14.56
C ASP A 255 -9.48 -4.98 15.81
N ASP A 256 -10.66 -5.50 16.18
CA ASP A 256 -10.85 -6.34 17.37
C ASP A 256 -10.03 -7.64 17.35
N ASP A 257 -9.59 -8.11 16.19
CA ASP A 257 -8.69 -9.26 16.05
C ASP A 257 -7.20 -8.93 16.18
N GLN A 258 -6.84 -7.67 16.41
CA GLN A 258 -5.46 -7.26 16.66
C GLN A 258 -5.09 -7.41 18.14
N ARG A 259 -3.79 -7.48 18.41
CA ARG A 259 -3.23 -7.62 19.77
C ARG A 259 -1.83 -7.01 19.84
N LEU A 260 -1.55 -6.35 20.97
CA LEU A 260 -0.21 -5.92 21.36
C LEU A 260 0.51 -7.02 22.17
N PRO A 261 1.86 -7.08 22.20
CA PRO A 261 2.83 -6.05 21.77
C PRO A 261 3.01 -5.89 20.27
N LEU A 262 3.59 -4.74 19.86
CA LEU A 262 4.27 -4.70 18.56
C LEU A 262 5.60 -5.44 18.68
N ARG A 263 5.96 -6.19 17.64
CA ARG A 263 7.20 -6.97 17.61
C ARG A 263 8.04 -6.61 16.39
N ARG A 264 9.34 -6.85 16.47
CA ARG A 264 10.32 -6.68 15.39
C ARG A 264 10.95 -8.02 15.03
N HIS A 265 11.04 -8.32 13.73
CA HIS A 265 11.71 -9.54 13.26
C HIS A 265 13.24 -9.36 13.21
N GLU A 266 13.99 -10.44 13.34
CA GLU A 266 15.47 -10.45 13.21
C GLU A 266 16.00 -9.98 11.83
N LEU A 267 15.13 -9.91 10.82
CA LEU A 267 15.48 -9.46 9.48
C LEU A 267 15.43 -7.93 9.34
N VAL A 268 14.90 -7.24 10.35
CA VAL A 268 14.74 -5.80 10.33
C VAL A 268 16.09 -5.11 10.36
N ARG A 269 16.23 -4.05 9.56
CA ARG A 269 17.40 -3.19 9.44
C ARG A 269 16.94 -1.74 9.46
N SER A 270 17.81 -0.84 9.92
CA SER A 270 17.57 0.61 9.84
C SER A 270 17.60 1.09 8.40
N GLY A 271 16.96 2.23 8.16
CA GLY A 271 16.90 2.92 6.88
C GLY A 271 15.56 2.74 6.16
N LEU A 272 15.39 3.56 5.14
CA LEU A 272 14.21 3.57 4.28
C LEU A 272 14.49 2.74 3.00
N ASP A 273 13.56 1.88 2.64
CA ASP A 273 13.53 1.20 1.34
C ASP A 273 12.65 2.02 0.38
N LEU A 274 13.29 2.55 -0.66
CA LEU A 274 12.65 3.31 -1.71
C LEU A 274 12.31 2.47 -2.94
N ASN A 275 12.59 1.15 -2.93
CA ASN A 275 12.25 0.28 -4.04
C ASN A 275 10.76 -0.12 -3.97
N PRO A 276 9.88 0.38 -4.86
CA PRO A 276 8.48 0.01 -4.84
C PRO A 276 8.22 -1.45 -5.22
N THR A 277 9.20 -2.15 -5.82
CA THR A 277 9.05 -3.54 -6.25
C THR A 277 9.47 -4.55 -5.20
N HIS A 278 10.10 -4.13 -4.10
CA HIS A 278 10.40 -5.03 -3.00
C HIS A 278 9.11 -5.43 -2.27
N LEU A 279 8.85 -6.74 -2.24
CA LEU A 279 7.68 -7.31 -1.58
C LEU A 279 7.97 -7.54 -0.09
N PRO A 280 6.94 -7.48 0.79
CA PRO A 280 7.07 -7.94 2.16
C PRO A 280 7.55 -9.40 2.21
N PHE A 281 8.40 -9.71 3.18
CA PHE A 281 8.79 -11.09 3.44
C PHE A 281 7.72 -11.79 4.30
N ALA A 282 7.72 -13.12 4.25
CA ALA A 282 6.94 -13.92 5.18
C ALA A 282 7.75 -15.08 5.77
N ARG A 283 7.40 -15.47 6.99
CA ARG A 283 7.90 -16.66 7.69
C ARG A 283 6.73 -17.46 8.25
N PHE A 284 6.88 -18.77 8.32
CA PHE A 284 5.86 -19.71 8.75
C PHE A 284 6.29 -20.41 10.04
N TYR A 285 5.32 -20.69 10.92
CA TYR A 285 5.54 -21.28 12.23
C TYR A 285 4.69 -22.52 12.41
N ARG A 286 5.06 -23.39 13.36
CA ARG A 286 4.39 -24.68 13.54
C ARG A 286 2.99 -24.54 14.13
N ASN A 287 2.76 -23.49 14.92
CA ASN A 287 1.51 -23.25 15.63
C ASN A 287 1.35 -21.77 15.99
N MET A 288 0.17 -21.42 16.51
CA MET A 288 -0.15 -20.04 16.91
C MET A 288 0.72 -19.53 18.05
N GLU A 289 1.13 -20.39 19.00
CA GLU A 289 1.99 -19.99 20.11
C GLU A 289 3.36 -19.51 19.61
N GLU A 290 3.99 -20.27 18.72
CA GLU A 290 5.25 -19.89 18.08
C GLU A 290 5.12 -18.64 17.21
N ALA A 291 4.05 -18.53 16.43
CA ALA A 291 3.81 -17.34 15.62
C ALA A 291 3.63 -16.09 16.50
N LEU A 292 2.95 -16.21 17.64
CA LEU A 292 2.76 -15.10 18.59
C LEU A 292 4.02 -14.80 19.42
N ALA A 293 4.91 -15.78 19.58
CA ALA A 293 6.19 -15.65 20.27
C ALA A 293 7.33 -15.15 19.37
N ALA A 294 7.12 -15.09 18.05
CA ALA A 294 8.13 -14.73 17.07
C ALA A 294 8.60 -13.26 17.19
N GLY A 295 9.89 -13.03 16.90
CA GLY A 295 10.50 -11.71 16.97
C GLY A 295 10.65 -11.15 18.39
N GLU A 296 11.15 -9.93 18.50
CA GLU A 296 11.39 -9.24 19.77
C GLU A 296 10.28 -8.21 20.03
N GLU A 297 9.75 -8.16 21.24
CA GLU A 297 8.82 -7.08 21.65
C GLU A 297 9.55 -5.73 21.62
N ILE A 298 8.92 -4.72 21.03
CA ILE A 298 9.49 -3.37 21.05
C ILE A 298 9.35 -2.77 22.46
N ALA A 299 10.39 -2.07 22.92
CA ALA A 299 10.36 -1.39 24.21
C ALA A 299 9.58 -0.06 24.15
N ASP A 300 9.53 0.57 22.97
CA ASP A 300 8.87 1.85 22.76
C ASP A 300 7.34 1.74 22.88
N ASP A 301 6.70 2.87 23.19
CA ASP A 301 5.25 2.93 23.16
C ASP A 301 4.76 2.77 21.70
N PRO A 302 3.94 1.74 21.41
CA PRO A 302 3.54 1.41 20.04
C PRO A 302 2.75 2.55 19.39
N PHE A 303 1.99 3.32 20.16
CA PHE A 303 1.25 4.45 19.62
C PHE A 303 2.18 5.61 19.29
N ASN A 304 3.15 5.91 20.16
CA ASN A 304 4.10 7.00 19.88
C ASN A 304 4.98 6.65 18.68
N LEU A 305 5.44 5.39 18.57
CA LEU A 305 6.21 4.92 17.40
C LEU A 305 5.52 5.29 16.07
N HIS A 306 4.21 5.04 15.98
CA HIS A 306 3.42 5.37 14.79
C HIS A 306 3.07 6.86 14.71
N LEU A 307 2.65 7.49 15.81
CA LEU A 307 2.20 8.88 15.81
C LEU A 307 3.34 9.87 15.57
N ASP A 308 4.56 9.57 16.05
CA ASP A 308 5.73 10.45 15.92
C ASP A 308 6.15 10.64 14.46
N VAL A 309 5.80 9.71 13.57
CA VAL A 309 6.06 9.79 12.12
C VAL A 309 4.79 10.01 11.29
N CYS A 310 3.61 10.05 11.91
CA CYS A 310 2.36 10.31 11.22
C CYS A 310 2.07 11.81 11.15
N GLY A 311 1.91 12.34 9.93
CA GLY A 311 1.66 13.75 9.64
C GLY A 311 2.92 14.60 9.44
N ILE A 312 4.12 14.02 9.58
CA ILE A 312 5.38 14.72 9.27
C ILE A 312 5.69 14.68 7.77
N GLY A 313 6.59 15.55 7.33
CA GLY A 313 7.15 15.50 5.98
C GLY A 313 8.25 14.44 5.85
N VAL A 314 8.43 13.88 4.66
CA VAL A 314 9.50 12.92 4.35
C VAL A 314 10.88 13.50 4.66
N GLY A 315 11.09 14.81 4.52
CA GLY A 315 12.36 15.45 4.88
C GLY A 315 12.72 15.33 6.36
N GLU A 316 11.72 15.47 7.25
CA GLU A 316 11.93 15.21 8.67
C GLU A 316 12.15 13.72 8.93
N LEU A 317 11.37 12.85 8.25
CA LEU A 317 11.49 11.40 8.39
C LEU A 317 12.92 10.93 8.08
N VAL A 318 13.47 11.29 6.91
CA VAL A 318 14.83 10.86 6.49
C VAL A 318 15.96 11.57 7.25
N SER A 319 15.63 12.58 8.06
CA SER A 319 16.57 13.22 9.00
C SER A 319 16.69 12.43 10.31
N ARG A 320 15.77 11.51 10.60
CA ARG A 320 15.87 10.59 11.74
C ARG A 320 16.78 9.42 11.36
N GLY A 321 17.73 9.09 12.23
CA GLY A 321 18.72 8.04 11.95
C GLY A 321 18.12 6.67 11.60
N GLU A 322 16.94 6.35 12.15
CA GLU A 322 16.23 5.10 11.90
C GLU A 322 15.68 4.97 10.47
N TYR A 323 15.38 6.10 9.81
CA TYR A 323 14.79 6.15 8.47
C TYR A 323 15.71 6.87 7.47
N GLY A 324 16.97 7.07 7.83
CA GLY A 324 17.95 7.71 6.97
C GLY A 324 18.14 6.97 5.66
N LEU A 325 18.31 7.73 4.58
CA LEU A 325 18.74 7.18 3.31
C LEU A 325 20.23 6.85 3.36
N ASN A 326 20.58 5.69 2.81
CA ASN A 326 21.97 5.32 2.60
C ASN A 326 22.22 5.06 1.10
N ARG A 327 23.47 5.21 0.68
CA ARG A 327 23.89 5.02 -0.71
C ARG A 327 23.47 3.67 -1.29
N GLU A 328 23.54 2.62 -0.46
CA GLU A 328 23.10 1.27 -0.85
C GLU A 328 21.61 1.23 -1.22
N SER A 329 20.75 1.91 -0.45
CA SER A 329 19.30 1.96 -0.70
C SER A 329 18.91 2.70 -1.98
N LEU A 330 19.79 3.58 -2.50
CA LEU A 330 19.56 4.30 -3.75
C LEU A 330 20.07 3.53 -4.96
N ARG A 331 21.11 2.71 -4.80
CA ARG A 331 21.79 2.01 -5.91
C ARG A 331 20.80 1.23 -6.78
N GLY A 332 20.85 1.48 -8.08
CA GLY A 332 19.97 0.82 -9.07
C GLY A 332 18.55 1.40 -9.15
N LEU A 333 18.16 2.32 -8.26
CA LEU A 333 16.87 2.98 -8.37
C LEU A 333 16.87 4.00 -9.49
N ASN A 334 15.80 3.98 -10.28
CA ASN A 334 15.56 4.99 -11.30
C ASN A 334 15.03 6.28 -10.64
N LEU A 335 15.73 7.40 -10.84
CA LEU A 335 15.38 8.68 -10.22
C LEU A 335 13.96 9.16 -10.60
N ALA A 336 13.52 8.91 -11.83
CA ALA A 336 12.17 9.26 -12.28
C ALA A 336 11.07 8.56 -11.44
N ARG A 337 11.34 7.36 -10.93
CA ARG A 337 10.40 6.64 -10.04
C ARG A 337 10.30 7.27 -8.66
N LEU A 338 11.26 8.11 -8.27
CA LEU A 338 11.30 8.82 -6.99
C LEU A 338 10.79 10.26 -7.10
N ALA A 339 10.26 10.68 -8.26
CA ALA A 339 9.81 12.06 -8.51
C ALA A 339 8.66 12.51 -7.60
N HIS A 340 7.93 11.57 -6.99
CA HIS A 340 6.86 11.83 -6.02
C HIS A 340 7.38 12.11 -4.59
N LEU A 341 8.70 11.98 -4.37
CA LEU A 341 9.34 12.24 -3.08
C LEU A 341 9.89 13.67 -3.05
N ASN A 342 9.23 14.52 -2.29
CA ASN A 342 9.66 15.86 -1.94
C ASN A 342 9.83 15.96 -0.42
N SER A 343 10.53 17.01 0.02
CA SER A 343 10.80 17.22 1.45
C SER A 343 9.54 17.40 2.30
N ASP A 344 8.48 17.94 1.70
CA ASP A 344 7.18 18.23 2.27
C ASP A 344 6.12 17.15 1.99
N THR A 345 6.47 16.11 1.21
CA THR A 345 5.63 14.92 1.01
C THR A 345 5.23 14.37 2.36
N ARG A 346 3.93 14.35 2.64
CA ARG A 346 3.42 14.03 3.98
C ARG A 346 3.28 12.53 4.19
N VAL A 347 3.63 12.05 5.37
CA VAL A 347 3.24 10.71 5.83
C VAL A 347 1.78 10.75 6.29
N LEU A 348 0.85 10.45 5.40
CA LEU A 348 -0.59 10.52 5.64
C LEU A 348 -1.07 9.46 6.63
N ALA A 349 -0.48 8.27 6.55
CA ALA A 349 -0.82 7.15 7.40
C ALA A 349 0.41 6.29 7.67
N THR A 350 0.34 5.52 8.74
CA THR A 350 1.36 4.54 9.10
C THR A 350 0.75 3.16 9.20
N GLN A 351 1.48 2.16 8.73
CA GLN A 351 1.08 0.76 8.76
C GLN A 351 2.24 -0.13 9.22
N GLN A 352 1.96 -1.41 9.38
CA GLN A 352 2.84 -2.40 9.98
C GLN A 352 2.53 -3.78 9.41
N GLY A 353 3.49 -4.68 9.60
CA GLY A 353 3.32 -6.11 9.35
C GLY A 353 2.35 -6.78 10.32
N THR A 354 2.18 -8.07 10.18
CA THR A 354 1.33 -8.90 11.05
C THR A 354 2.08 -10.16 11.47
N TYR A 355 1.84 -10.61 12.70
CA TYR A 355 2.24 -11.94 13.15
C TYR A 355 1.04 -12.67 13.77
N GLY A 356 1.06 -14.00 13.80
CA GLY A 356 -0.12 -14.82 14.12
C GLY A 356 -0.79 -15.30 12.83
N SER A 357 -1.99 -14.83 12.50
CA SER A 357 -2.70 -15.19 11.26
C SER A 357 -2.56 -14.12 10.18
N ALA A 358 -2.60 -14.51 8.90
CA ALA A 358 -2.70 -13.56 7.79
C ALA A 358 -3.99 -12.73 7.83
N ARG A 359 -3.89 -11.45 7.46
CA ARG A 359 -5.02 -10.50 7.35
C ARG A 359 -5.95 -10.83 6.18
N SER A 360 -5.38 -11.36 5.09
CA SER A 360 -6.10 -11.67 3.85
C SER A 360 -7.07 -12.84 4.00
N GLU A 361 -8.09 -12.87 3.14
CA GLU A 361 -9.06 -13.98 3.02
C GLU A 361 -8.64 -15.04 1.99
N SER A 362 -7.71 -14.68 1.10
CA SER A 362 -7.03 -15.56 0.15
C SER A 362 -5.55 -15.66 0.53
N ALA A 363 -4.94 -16.79 0.23
CA ALA A 363 -3.51 -17.03 0.39
C ALA A 363 -2.75 -16.89 -0.95
N ALA A 364 -3.35 -16.35 -2.01
CA ALA A 364 -2.70 -16.22 -3.33
C ALA A 364 -1.34 -15.52 -3.28
N TRP A 365 -1.15 -14.58 -2.35
CA TRP A 365 0.11 -13.87 -2.16
C TRP A 365 1.30 -14.79 -1.79
N ILE A 366 1.07 -15.97 -1.20
CA ILE A 366 2.16 -16.90 -0.81
C ILE A 366 2.88 -17.48 -2.04
N TYR A 367 2.23 -17.48 -3.21
CA TYR A 367 2.82 -17.96 -4.46
C TYR A 367 3.70 -16.92 -5.16
N HIS A 368 3.81 -15.72 -4.56
CA HIS A 368 4.71 -14.64 -5.00
C HIS A 368 5.85 -14.41 -4.00
N LEU A 369 6.07 -15.33 -3.07
CA LEU A 369 7.17 -15.23 -2.11
C LEU A 369 8.54 -15.33 -2.80
N ASP A 370 9.51 -14.65 -2.19
CA ASP A 370 10.91 -14.81 -2.54
C ASP A 370 11.42 -16.23 -2.28
N ALA A 371 12.66 -16.52 -2.70
CA ALA A 371 13.24 -17.86 -2.54
C ALA A 371 13.26 -18.31 -1.07
N ALA A 372 13.56 -17.40 -0.13
CA ALA A 372 13.61 -17.73 1.30
C ALA A 372 12.22 -18.05 1.87
N GLY A 373 11.21 -17.22 1.58
CA GLY A 373 9.83 -17.45 2.02
C GLY A 373 9.23 -18.70 1.39
N ARG A 374 9.54 -18.98 0.11
CA ARG A 374 9.12 -20.22 -0.57
C ARG A 374 9.78 -21.46 0.02
N ALA A 375 11.07 -21.40 0.37
CA ALA A 375 11.76 -22.50 1.03
C ALA A 375 11.14 -22.82 2.40
N ASP A 376 10.76 -21.79 3.16
CA ASP A 376 10.09 -21.94 4.45
C ASP A 376 8.66 -22.50 4.29
N LEU A 377 7.87 -21.93 3.36
CA LEU A 377 6.55 -22.43 2.95
C LEU A 377 6.58 -23.92 2.62
N CYS A 378 7.61 -24.37 1.90
CA CYS A 378 7.75 -25.71 1.34
C CYS A 378 8.80 -26.58 2.06
N SER A 379 9.11 -26.30 3.33
CA SER A 379 10.16 -27.02 4.08
C SER A 379 9.92 -28.53 4.18
N SER A 380 8.66 -28.94 4.18
CA SER A 380 8.21 -30.32 3.97
C SER A 380 6.81 -30.33 3.36
N ARG A 381 6.34 -31.48 2.86
CA ARG A 381 4.97 -31.61 2.35
C ARG A 381 3.92 -31.35 3.45
N GLU A 382 4.19 -31.79 4.68
CA GLU A 382 3.28 -31.58 5.81
C GLU A 382 3.22 -30.10 6.22
N ALA A 383 4.39 -29.45 6.29
CA ALA A 383 4.48 -28.01 6.53
C ALA A 383 3.73 -27.24 5.44
N TYR A 384 3.92 -27.58 4.16
CA TYR A 384 3.21 -26.97 3.05
C TYR A 384 1.69 -27.01 3.21
N LEU A 385 1.12 -28.19 3.47
CA LEU A 385 -0.33 -28.37 3.64
C LEU A 385 -0.91 -27.55 4.81
N THR A 386 -0.09 -27.23 5.81
CA THR A 386 -0.48 -26.36 6.92
C THR A 386 -0.31 -24.88 6.55
N ASN A 387 0.81 -24.55 5.90
CA ASN A 387 1.24 -23.18 5.60
C ASN A 387 0.41 -22.52 4.50
N ILE A 388 -0.18 -23.28 3.57
CA ILE A 388 -1.07 -22.73 2.52
C ILE A 388 -2.32 -22.06 3.08
N GLU A 389 -2.67 -22.31 4.34
CA GLU A 389 -3.75 -21.62 5.03
C GLU A 389 -3.31 -20.29 5.67
N ALA A 390 -2.00 -20.01 5.72
CA ALA A 390 -1.40 -18.81 6.28
C ALA A 390 -1.92 -18.46 7.70
N GLN A 391 -2.06 -19.49 8.55
CA GLN A 391 -2.61 -19.36 9.91
C GLN A 391 -1.57 -18.99 10.96
N PHE A 392 -0.31 -19.39 10.76
CA PHE A 392 0.80 -19.22 11.70
C PHE A 392 1.98 -18.58 10.97
N ILE A 393 1.94 -17.27 10.84
CA ILE A 393 2.86 -16.52 10.00
C ILE A 393 3.43 -15.30 10.71
N TRP A 394 4.54 -14.82 10.16
CA TRP A 394 4.96 -13.44 10.18
C TRP A 394 4.89 -12.92 8.74
N GLN A 395 4.35 -11.73 8.52
CA GLN A 395 4.41 -11.01 7.25
C GLN A 395 4.77 -9.55 7.53
N GLY A 396 5.83 -9.04 6.92
CA GLY A 396 6.25 -7.65 7.13
C GLY A 396 7.40 -7.21 6.23
N THR A 397 7.91 -6.02 6.49
CA THR A 397 9.05 -5.44 5.74
C THR A 397 10.33 -5.45 6.56
N ALA A 398 11.48 -5.60 5.89
CA ALA A 398 12.80 -5.62 6.53
C ALA A 398 13.34 -4.20 6.80
N ARG A 399 12.87 -3.19 6.07
CA ARG A 399 13.19 -1.77 6.26
C ARG A 399 11.89 -0.98 6.18
N ALA A 400 11.85 0.23 6.73
CA ALA A 400 10.68 1.07 6.56
C ALA A 400 10.43 1.33 5.06
N ARG A 401 9.18 1.44 4.62
CA ARG A 401 8.84 1.60 3.20
C ARG A 401 7.79 2.68 3.01
N LEU A 402 7.95 3.50 1.97
CA LEU A 402 6.91 4.41 1.51
C LEU A 402 6.09 3.76 0.39
N ALA A 403 4.77 3.92 0.45
CA ALA A 403 3.85 3.45 -0.57
C ALA A 403 2.77 4.50 -0.84
N SER A 404 2.28 4.57 -2.08
CA SER A 404 1.16 5.43 -2.45
C SER A 404 -0.15 5.00 -1.77
N ILE A 405 -0.33 3.69 -1.57
CA ILE A 405 -1.53 3.12 -0.93
C ILE A 405 -1.16 2.02 0.08
N SER A 406 -2.08 1.76 1.01
CA SER A 406 -2.11 0.58 1.86
C SER A 406 -3.26 -0.34 1.46
N TRP A 407 -3.02 -1.64 1.61
CA TRP A 407 -3.99 -2.71 1.33
C TRP A 407 -4.68 -3.27 2.58
N PHE A 408 -4.32 -2.76 3.76
CA PHE A 408 -4.85 -3.20 5.05
C PHE A 408 -5.08 -1.98 5.93
N THR A 409 -5.89 -2.12 6.99
CA THR A 409 -6.11 -1.07 7.99
C THR A 409 -4.79 -0.47 8.49
N PRO A 410 -4.47 0.81 8.20
CA PRO A 410 -3.36 1.52 8.81
C PRO A 410 -3.56 1.68 10.32
N PHE A 411 -2.45 1.74 11.06
CA PHE A 411 -2.46 1.92 12.51
C PHE A 411 -2.81 3.34 12.91
N ALA A 412 -2.23 4.34 12.24
CA ALA A 412 -2.48 5.75 12.51
C ALA A 412 -2.63 6.55 11.22
N PHE A 413 -3.40 7.63 11.30
CA PHE A 413 -3.70 8.53 10.18
C PHE A 413 -3.60 9.98 10.62
N ASP A 414 -3.15 10.81 9.68
CA ASP A 414 -3.23 12.26 9.77
C ASP A 414 -4.51 12.75 9.08
N ASN A 415 -5.58 12.83 9.88
CA ASN A 415 -6.88 13.36 9.47
C ASN A 415 -7.00 14.86 9.81
N SER A 416 -5.89 15.60 9.78
CA SER A 416 -5.85 17.07 9.89
C SER A 416 -6.38 17.78 8.64
N GLN A 417 -6.27 17.11 7.49
CA GLN A 417 -6.84 17.50 6.21
C GLN A 417 -7.93 16.50 5.80
N LEU A 418 -8.78 16.89 4.84
CA LEU A 418 -9.91 16.08 4.38
C LEU A 418 -9.42 14.70 3.91
N LEU A 419 -9.76 13.64 4.66
CA LEU A 419 -9.64 12.26 4.20
C LEU A 419 -11.00 11.79 3.65
N PRO A 420 -11.05 11.06 2.54
CA PRO A 420 -12.31 10.60 1.95
C PRO A 420 -12.97 9.50 2.80
N CYS A 421 -14.29 9.34 2.66
CA CYS A 421 -14.94 8.13 3.16
C CYS A 421 -14.59 6.91 2.31
N THR A 422 -14.95 5.74 2.80
CA THR A 422 -14.96 4.49 2.04
C THR A 422 -16.37 3.93 1.93
N ASN A 423 -16.54 2.89 1.10
CA ASN A 423 -17.80 2.18 1.02
C ASN A 423 -18.12 1.53 2.37
N ALA A 424 -19.34 1.74 2.87
CA ALA A 424 -19.78 1.25 4.17
C ALA A 424 -19.90 -0.28 4.25
N VAL A 425 -20.03 -0.94 3.09
CA VAL A 425 -20.25 -2.39 2.98
C VAL A 425 -19.30 -3.02 1.97
N GLY A 426 -19.08 -4.33 2.12
CA GLY A 426 -18.17 -5.11 1.30
C GLY A 426 -16.74 -5.10 1.83
N ARG A 427 -15.97 -6.16 1.53
CA ARG A 427 -14.55 -6.22 1.91
C ARG A 427 -13.67 -5.46 0.93
N GLY A 428 -12.54 -4.96 1.41
CA GLY A 428 -11.60 -4.13 0.64
C GLY A 428 -11.88 -2.64 0.82
N GLU A 429 -12.60 -2.27 1.89
CA GLU A 429 -12.89 -0.89 2.24
C GLU A 429 -11.63 -0.10 2.62
N ASP A 430 -10.62 -0.79 3.13
CA ASP A 430 -9.29 -0.27 3.47
C ASP A 430 -8.51 0.16 2.22
N ALA A 431 -8.42 -0.73 1.23
CA ALA A 431 -7.78 -0.45 -0.06
C ALA A 431 -8.53 0.65 -0.83
N LEU A 432 -9.87 0.64 -0.80
CA LEU A 432 -10.71 1.67 -1.43
C LEU A 432 -10.48 3.03 -0.79
N PHE A 433 -10.47 3.09 0.55
CA PHE A 433 -10.11 4.30 1.28
C PHE A 433 -8.74 4.80 0.84
N SER A 434 -7.73 3.92 0.85
CA SER A 434 -6.36 4.34 0.59
C SER A 434 -6.16 4.85 -0.84
N ALA A 435 -6.83 4.25 -1.83
CA ALA A 435 -6.79 4.72 -3.20
C ALA A 435 -7.49 6.07 -3.37
N ALA A 436 -8.66 6.25 -2.76
CA ALA A 436 -9.34 7.55 -2.75
C ALA A 436 -8.51 8.62 -2.03
N ALA A 437 -7.83 8.26 -0.93
CA ALA A 437 -6.99 9.17 -0.17
C ALA A 437 -5.78 9.62 -1.01
N HIS A 438 -5.11 8.70 -1.71
CA HIS A 438 -4.02 9.06 -2.63
C HIS A 438 -4.52 9.88 -3.83
N PHE A 439 -5.73 9.61 -4.33
CA PHE A 439 -6.32 10.44 -5.38
C PHE A 439 -6.52 11.90 -4.92
N CYS A 440 -6.97 12.10 -3.68
CA CYS A 440 -7.15 13.41 -3.06
C CYS A 440 -5.83 14.08 -2.68
N HIS A 441 -4.83 13.29 -2.28
CA HIS A 441 -3.52 13.74 -1.79
C HIS A 441 -2.39 12.99 -2.54
N PRO A 442 -2.13 13.32 -3.82
CA PRO A 442 -1.13 12.60 -4.62
C PRO A 442 0.29 12.75 -4.08
N ASP A 443 0.56 13.83 -3.34
CA ASP A 443 1.85 14.13 -2.71
C ASP A 443 1.95 13.63 -1.27
N ALA A 444 1.06 12.72 -0.86
CA ALA A 444 1.08 12.10 0.45
C ALA A 444 1.22 10.58 0.33
N LEU A 445 1.92 9.98 1.30
CA LEU A 445 2.33 8.59 1.28
C LEU A 445 1.95 7.88 2.58
N VAL A 446 1.87 6.55 2.48
CA VAL A 446 1.77 5.66 3.63
C VAL A 446 3.16 5.14 3.98
N LEU A 447 3.54 5.26 5.25
CA LEU A 447 4.77 4.68 5.78
C LEU A 447 4.48 3.31 6.41
N GLU A 448 5.05 2.25 5.86
CA GLU A 448 5.10 0.94 6.51
C GLU A 448 6.33 0.85 7.41
N LEU A 449 6.10 0.70 8.71
CA LEU A 449 7.14 0.53 9.70
C LEU A 449 7.57 -0.94 9.76
N PRO A 450 8.86 -1.23 9.99
CA PRO A 450 9.39 -2.60 10.07
C PRO A 450 9.11 -3.22 11.46
N VAL A 451 7.85 -3.15 11.88
CA VAL A 451 7.29 -3.80 13.07
C VAL A 451 6.04 -4.56 12.64
N ALA A 452 5.54 -5.43 13.51
CA ALA A 452 4.32 -6.19 13.25
C ALA A 452 3.40 -6.21 14.47
N VAL A 453 2.10 -6.20 14.21
CA VAL A 453 1.06 -6.36 15.24
C VAL A 453 0.59 -7.81 15.29
N GLY A 454 0.24 -8.29 16.48
CA GLY A 454 -0.39 -9.60 16.63
C GLY A 454 -1.78 -9.61 16.02
N HIS A 455 -2.13 -10.66 15.31
CA HIS A 455 -3.44 -10.81 14.68
C HIS A 455 -3.97 -12.23 14.90
N LEU A 456 -5.10 -12.32 15.62
CA LEU A 456 -5.66 -13.56 16.13
C LEU A 456 -7.18 -13.62 15.89
N GLN A 457 -7.56 -14.53 15.00
CA GLN A 457 -8.95 -14.79 14.66
C GLN A 457 -9.56 -15.83 15.59
N GLU A 458 -10.86 -15.70 15.89
CA GLU A 458 -11.60 -16.70 16.69
C GLU A 458 -11.80 -18.02 15.96
N GLN A 459 -11.73 -18.01 14.63
CA GLN A 459 -11.93 -19.18 13.79
C GLN A 459 -10.87 -19.25 12.70
N SER A 460 -10.38 -20.45 12.44
CA SER A 460 -9.51 -20.73 11.30
C SER A 460 -10.24 -20.46 9.99
N ARG A 461 -9.57 -19.81 9.05
CA ARG A 461 -10.07 -19.60 7.68
C ARG A 461 -9.49 -20.67 6.76
N SER A 462 -10.32 -21.27 5.91
CA SER A 462 -9.85 -22.04 4.76
C SER A 462 -9.60 -21.09 3.59
N ARG A 463 -8.36 -20.62 3.48
CA ARG A 463 -7.89 -19.70 2.43
C ARG A 463 -7.53 -20.45 1.16
N SER A 464 -7.03 -21.68 1.26
CA SER A 464 -6.63 -22.48 0.10
C SER A 464 -7.79 -22.71 -0.88
N ALA A 465 -8.98 -23.03 -0.35
CA ALA A 465 -10.19 -23.27 -1.12
C ALA A 465 -10.55 -22.08 -2.04
N ARG A 466 -10.36 -20.85 -1.55
CA ARG A 466 -10.56 -19.64 -2.35
C ARG A 466 -9.37 -19.33 -3.26
N THR A 467 -8.17 -19.63 -2.82
CA THR A 467 -6.92 -19.38 -3.56
C THR A 467 -6.87 -20.19 -4.86
N LEU A 468 -7.37 -21.42 -4.83
CA LEU A 468 -7.43 -22.33 -5.99
C LEU A 468 -8.56 -21.99 -6.98
N GLN A 469 -9.41 -21.00 -6.67
CA GLN A 469 -10.46 -20.54 -7.58
C GLN A 469 -9.95 -19.41 -8.48
N ALA A 470 -10.69 -19.14 -9.56
CA ALA A 470 -10.39 -18.00 -10.41
C ALA A 470 -10.50 -16.69 -9.64
N ASN A 471 -9.55 -15.77 -9.87
CA ASN A 471 -9.56 -14.45 -9.27
C ASN A 471 -10.86 -13.72 -9.67
N THR A 472 -11.65 -13.38 -8.65
CA THR A 472 -12.94 -12.71 -8.79
C THR A 472 -13.03 -11.60 -7.75
N PRO A 473 -12.50 -10.41 -8.07
CA PRO A 473 -12.47 -9.27 -7.16
C PRO A 473 -13.88 -8.81 -6.79
N ARG A 474 -13.99 -8.13 -5.65
CA ARG A 474 -15.25 -7.55 -5.15
C ARG A 474 -15.40 -6.11 -5.61
N VAL A 475 -16.57 -5.51 -5.39
CA VAL A 475 -16.86 -4.13 -5.84
C VAL A 475 -15.86 -3.10 -5.29
N ASN A 476 -15.43 -3.20 -4.03
CA ASN A 476 -14.46 -2.26 -3.47
C ASN A 476 -13.06 -2.44 -4.08
N HIS A 477 -12.67 -3.67 -4.46
CA HIS A 477 -11.42 -3.92 -5.19
C HIS A 477 -11.48 -3.38 -6.62
N PHE A 478 -12.61 -3.60 -7.31
CA PHE A 478 -12.87 -2.99 -8.62
C PHE A 478 -12.76 -1.46 -8.55
N ALA A 479 -13.43 -0.83 -7.59
CA ALA A 479 -13.39 0.62 -7.40
C ALA A 479 -11.97 1.11 -7.05
N THR A 480 -11.24 0.37 -6.23
CA THR A 480 -9.83 0.64 -5.90
C THR A 480 -8.96 0.67 -7.16
N ASP A 481 -9.02 -0.37 -7.98
CA ASP A 481 -8.25 -0.48 -9.23
C ASP A 481 -8.69 0.60 -10.24
N TYR A 482 -9.99 0.91 -10.30
CA TYR A 482 -10.52 1.94 -11.17
C TYR A 482 -10.02 3.34 -10.79
N ILE A 483 -9.94 3.66 -9.49
CA ILE A 483 -9.37 4.90 -8.97
C ILE A 483 -7.87 4.98 -9.29
N GLN A 484 -7.11 3.90 -9.07
CA GLN A 484 -5.66 3.88 -9.32
C GLN A 484 -5.31 4.20 -10.77
N ARG A 485 -6.14 3.79 -11.74
CA ARG A 485 -5.96 4.14 -13.17
C ARG A 485 -6.09 5.65 -13.44
N GLN A 486 -6.64 6.42 -12.50
CA GLN A 486 -6.79 7.87 -12.59
C GLN A 486 -5.69 8.63 -11.84
N PHE A 487 -4.68 7.95 -11.27
CA PHE A 487 -3.60 8.64 -10.58
C PHE A 487 -2.82 9.54 -11.54
N GLY A 488 -2.56 10.77 -11.10
CA GLY A 488 -1.82 11.77 -11.86
C GLY A 488 -2.57 12.42 -13.03
N THR A 489 -3.84 12.08 -13.29
CA THR A 489 -4.59 12.66 -14.42
C THR A 489 -5.18 14.04 -14.12
N PHE A 490 -5.39 14.37 -12.83
CA PHE A 490 -5.98 15.64 -12.39
C PHE A 490 -4.98 16.52 -11.65
N LEU A 491 -5.10 17.84 -11.86
CA LEU A 491 -4.16 18.86 -11.36
C LEU A 491 -4.70 19.73 -10.22
N ALA A 492 -5.96 19.57 -9.81
CA ALA A 492 -6.54 20.34 -8.72
C ALA A 492 -5.71 20.21 -7.43
N SER A 493 -5.58 21.26 -6.62
CA SER A 493 -4.86 21.17 -5.34
C SER A 493 -5.78 20.96 -4.14
N ASP A 494 -7.07 21.31 -4.27
CA ASP A 494 -8.06 21.11 -3.22
C ASP A 494 -8.55 19.65 -3.18
N ALA A 495 -8.45 19.03 -2.01
CA ALA A 495 -8.86 17.63 -1.80
C ALA A 495 -10.37 17.43 -1.99
N GLY A 496 -11.20 18.42 -1.62
CA GLY A 496 -12.66 18.35 -1.81
C GLY A 496 -13.04 18.39 -3.28
N GLN A 497 -12.41 19.27 -4.06
CA GLN A 497 -12.56 19.34 -5.51
C GLN A 497 -12.13 18.02 -6.17
N ARG A 498 -10.99 17.44 -5.77
CA ARG A 498 -10.57 16.12 -6.25
C ARG A 498 -11.61 15.05 -5.92
N LEU A 499 -12.12 15.01 -4.70
CA LEU A 499 -13.13 14.02 -4.32
C LEU A 499 -14.42 14.17 -5.15
N GLY A 500 -14.85 15.40 -5.47
CA GLY A 500 -15.95 15.65 -6.40
C GLY A 500 -15.65 15.21 -7.84
N LEU A 501 -14.44 15.45 -8.35
CA LEU A 501 -14.02 14.92 -9.65
C LEU A 501 -14.08 13.39 -9.68
N LEU A 502 -13.69 12.73 -8.59
CA LEU A 502 -13.78 11.28 -8.47
C LEU A 502 -15.24 10.79 -8.46
N ALA A 503 -16.15 11.53 -7.83
CA ALA A 503 -17.58 11.24 -7.89
C ALA A 503 -18.10 11.34 -9.34
N ASP A 504 -17.70 12.36 -10.10
CA ASP A 504 -18.11 12.52 -11.50
C ASP A 504 -17.58 11.39 -12.39
N ILE A 505 -16.36 10.93 -12.17
CA ILE A 505 -15.78 9.76 -12.86
C ILE A 505 -16.61 8.50 -12.58
N PHE A 506 -17.02 8.28 -11.33
CA PHE A 506 -17.90 7.16 -11.00
C PHE A 506 -19.29 7.31 -11.62
N ARG A 507 -19.85 8.51 -11.66
CA ARG A 507 -21.13 8.78 -12.33
C ARG A 507 -21.09 8.53 -13.83
N ASP A 508 -19.98 8.85 -14.49
CA ASP A 508 -19.81 8.57 -15.92
C ASP A 508 -19.96 7.07 -16.20
N LEU A 509 -19.19 6.22 -15.49
CA LEU A 509 -19.29 4.78 -15.65
C LEU A 509 -20.65 4.24 -15.17
N ALA A 510 -21.20 4.79 -14.08
CA ALA A 510 -22.52 4.40 -13.58
C ALA A 510 -23.63 4.73 -14.60
N GLY A 511 -23.53 5.86 -15.30
CA GLY A 511 -24.50 6.38 -16.26
C GLY A 511 -24.31 5.87 -17.70
N ALA A 512 -23.23 5.13 -17.98
CA ALA A 512 -22.96 4.56 -19.29
C ALA A 512 -24.10 3.64 -19.82
N SER A 513 -24.04 3.22 -21.10
CA SER A 513 -25.03 2.23 -21.57
C SER A 513 -24.86 0.88 -20.85
N GLN A 514 -25.92 0.07 -20.77
CA GLN A 514 -25.84 -1.28 -20.20
C GLN A 514 -24.73 -2.11 -20.86
N ASN A 515 -24.62 -2.03 -22.19
CA ASN A 515 -23.59 -2.75 -22.94
C ASN A 515 -22.18 -2.25 -22.58
N ALA A 516 -21.98 -0.94 -22.43
CA ALA A 516 -20.69 -0.39 -22.03
C ALA A 516 -20.26 -0.89 -20.64
N ARG A 517 -21.17 -0.90 -19.66
CA ARG A 517 -20.89 -1.44 -18.31
C ARG A 517 -20.55 -2.94 -18.34
N ILE A 518 -21.29 -3.74 -19.12
CA ILE A 518 -20.98 -5.17 -19.30
C ILE A 518 -19.59 -5.36 -19.89
N THR A 519 -19.26 -4.60 -20.95
CA THR A 519 -17.94 -4.66 -21.59
C THR A 519 -16.84 -4.27 -20.61
N HIS A 520 -17.02 -3.18 -19.85
CA HIS A 520 -16.04 -2.72 -18.89
C HIS A 520 -15.78 -3.75 -17.77
N LEU A 521 -16.83 -4.39 -17.24
CA LEU A 521 -16.68 -5.46 -16.25
C LEU A 521 -15.93 -6.67 -16.82
N ARG A 522 -16.19 -7.04 -18.09
CA ARG A 522 -15.46 -8.13 -18.76
C ARG A 522 -13.99 -7.78 -18.95
N GLU A 523 -13.69 -6.57 -19.42
CA GLU A 523 -12.32 -6.09 -19.59
C GLU A 523 -11.57 -6.10 -18.27
N TYR A 524 -12.19 -5.61 -17.20
CA TYR A 524 -11.61 -5.65 -15.86
C TYR A 524 -11.31 -7.08 -15.40
N LEU A 525 -12.31 -7.98 -15.45
CA LEU A 525 -12.14 -9.37 -15.03
C LEU A 525 -11.09 -10.11 -15.88
N ASN A 526 -11.04 -9.81 -17.19
CA ASN A 526 -10.03 -10.39 -18.07
C ASN A 526 -8.63 -9.89 -17.70
N TYR A 527 -8.48 -8.59 -17.45
CA TYR A 527 -7.22 -8.00 -17.04
C TYR A 527 -6.70 -8.62 -15.76
N VAL A 528 -7.48 -8.64 -14.67
CA VAL A 528 -7.02 -9.17 -13.36
C VAL A 528 -6.69 -10.66 -13.38
N ARG A 529 -7.32 -11.43 -14.27
CA ARG A 529 -7.04 -12.87 -14.45
C ARG A 529 -5.80 -13.10 -15.31
N ALA A 530 -5.65 -12.35 -16.39
CA ALA A 530 -4.46 -12.41 -17.25
C ALA A 530 -3.20 -12.00 -16.48
N ASP A 531 -3.29 -10.91 -15.72
CA ASP A 531 -2.23 -10.41 -14.86
C ASP A 531 -1.86 -11.40 -13.73
N ALA A 532 -2.84 -12.07 -13.13
CA ALA A 532 -2.57 -13.16 -12.18
C ALA A 532 -1.84 -14.35 -12.84
N ILE A 533 -2.27 -14.75 -14.05
CA ILE A 533 -1.61 -15.83 -14.81
C ILE A 533 -0.17 -15.44 -15.15
N GLU A 534 0.06 -14.26 -15.70
CA GLU A 534 1.38 -13.79 -16.11
C GLU A 534 2.35 -13.80 -14.91
N ARG A 535 1.96 -13.21 -13.78
CA ARG A 535 2.81 -13.21 -12.57
C ARG A 535 3.11 -14.61 -12.07
N LEU A 536 2.13 -15.51 -12.08
CA LEU A 536 2.33 -16.90 -11.64
C LEU A 536 3.20 -17.69 -12.61
N GLN A 537 3.09 -17.45 -13.93
CA GLN A 537 3.99 -18.05 -14.93
C GLN A 537 5.43 -17.60 -14.72
N GLN A 538 5.66 -16.29 -14.52
CA GLN A 538 7.00 -15.77 -14.23
C GLN A 538 7.57 -16.38 -12.94
N GLN A 539 6.78 -16.51 -11.88
CA GLN A 539 7.21 -17.18 -10.64
C GLN A 539 7.48 -18.67 -10.86
N PHE A 540 6.66 -19.35 -11.65
CA PHE A 540 6.84 -20.76 -11.98
C PHE A 540 8.15 -21.01 -12.73
N GLU A 541 8.48 -20.15 -13.70
CA GLU A 541 9.72 -20.22 -14.48
C GLU A 541 10.96 -19.89 -13.62
N ALA A 542 10.85 -18.91 -12.72
CA ALA A 542 11.94 -18.52 -11.83
C ALA A 542 12.22 -19.56 -10.72
N ALA A 543 11.23 -20.35 -10.32
CA ALA A 543 11.31 -21.31 -9.22
C ALA A 543 11.47 -22.76 -9.71
N SER A 544 12.50 -23.02 -10.52
CA SER A 544 12.77 -24.35 -11.11
C SER A 544 13.05 -25.46 -10.09
N ASP A 545 13.42 -25.09 -8.86
CA ASP A 545 13.69 -25.96 -7.73
C ASP A 545 12.48 -26.19 -6.80
N ALA A 546 11.34 -25.53 -7.07
CA ALA A 546 10.17 -25.65 -6.21
C ALA A 546 9.59 -27.07 -6.19
N PRO A 547 9.09 -27.59 -5.05
CA PRO A 547 8.53 -28.93 -4.99
C PRO A 547 7.29 -29.14 -5.86
N VAL A 548 7.06 -30.39 -6.29
CA VAL A 548 5.97 -30.76 -7.21
C VAL A 548 4.58 -30.37 -6.68
N TYR A 549 4.36 -30.40 -5.38
CA TYR A 549 3.07 -30.01 -4.78
C TYR A 549 2.81 -28.50 -4.87
N TRP A 550 3.84 -27.65 -4.73
CA TRP A 550 3.71 -26.21 -4.95
C TRP A 550 3.47 -25.92 -6.43
N GLN A 551 4.24 -26.59 -7.31
CA GLN A 551 4.06 -26.48 -8.75
C GLN A 551 2.65 -26.89 -9.20
N ALA A 552 2.06 -27.91 -8.58
CA ALA A 552 0.71 -28.38 -8.87
C ALA A 552 -0.35 -27.32 -8.51
N ASP A 553 -0.20 -26.64 -7.37
CA ASP A 553 -1.13 -25.58 -6.97
C ASP A 553 -0.97 -24.35 -7.88
N VAL A 554 0.25 -23.94 -8.22
CA VAL A 554 0.47 -22.84 -9.18
C VAL A 554 -0.19 -23.12 -10.53
N ARG A 555 -0.02 -24.33 -11.06
CA ARG A 555 -0.70 -24.78 -12.29
C ARG A 555 -2.22 -24.76 -12.13
N SER A 556 -2.73 -25.24 -11.00
CA SER A 556 -4.17 -25.25 -10.71
C SER A 556 -4.76 -23.83 -10.68
N ILE A 557 -4.04 -22.87 -10.10
CA ILE A 557 -4.46 -21.46 -10.06
C ILE A 557 -4.41 -20.85 -11.47
N ILE A 558 -3.35 -21.10 -12.24
CA ILE A 558 -3.25 -20.66 -13.64
C ILE A 558 -4.41 -21.23 -14.46
N ASP A 559 -4.69 -22.54 -14.34
CA ASP A 559 -5.77 -23.21 -15.06
C ASP A 559 -7.16 -22.73 -14.64
N ALA A 560 -7.38 -22.43 -13.36
CA ALA A 560 -8.64 -21.86 -12.88
C ALA A 560 -8.90 -20.49 -13.52
N ASN A 561 -7.89 -19.61 -13.52
CA ASN A 561 -7.99 -18.29 -14.15
C ASN A 561 -8.11 -18.38 -15.67
N GLY A 562 -7.35 -19.27 -16.32
CA GLY A 562 -7.40 -19.49 -17.77
C GLY A 562 -8.75 -20.01 -18.25
N ARG A 563 -9.35 -20.96 -17.53
CA ARG A 563 -10.72 -21.42 -17.80
C ARG A 563 -11.75 -20.29 -17.64
N ALA A 564 -11.59 -19.45 -16.62
CA ALA A 564 -12.49 -18.33 -16.38
C ALA A 564 -12.38 -17.21 -17.43
N LEU A 565 -11.23 -17.05 -18.11
CA LEU A 565 -11.04 -16.10 -19.22
C LEU A 565 -11.85 -16.48 -20.47
N ILE A 566 -11.90 -17.77 -20.79
CA ILE A 566 -12.61 -18.27 -21.98
C ILE A 566 -14.08 -18.61 -21.69
N ALA A 567 -14.45 -18.67 -20.41
CA ALA A 567 -15.83 -18.91 -20.00
C ALA A 567 -16.73 -17.75 -20.44
N LYS A 568 -17.83 -18.06 -21.14
CA LYS A 568 -18.86 -17.08 -21.52
C LYS A 568 -19.81 -16.75 -20.35
N ALA A 569 -19.27 -16.67 -19.14
CA ALA A 569 -20.04 -16.38 -17.94
C ALA A 569 -20.42 -14.88 -17.86
N PRO A 570 -21.50 -14.52 -17.14
CA PRO A 570 -21.75 -13.13 -16.76
C PRO A 570 -20.54 -12.53 -16.02
N PRO A 571 -20.18 -11.26 -16.26
CA PRO A 571 -19.00 -10.63 -15.65
C PRO A 571 -19.29 -10.19 -14.20
N ARG A 572 -19.51 -11.18 -13.34
CA ARG A 572 -19.87 -11.01 -11.93
C ARG A 572 -18.64 -10.67 -11.07
N LEU A 573 -18.79 -9.68 -10.19
CA LEU A 573 -17.86 -9.43 -9.09
C LEU A 573 -18.19 -10.33 -7.89
N GLY A 574 -17.20 -10.59 -7.03
CA GLY A 574 -17.25 -11.68 -6.04
C GLY A 574 -18.24 -11.53 -4.89
N ASP A 575 -18.80 -10.34 -4.67
CA ASP A 575 -19.82 -10.07 -3.64
C ASP A 575 -21.24 -9.99 -4.22
N TRP A 576 -21.42 -10.30 -5.51
CA TRP A 576 -22.72 -10.30 -6.18
C TRP A 576 -23.35 -11.70 -6.21
N SER A 577 -24.67 -11.74 -6.34
CA SER A 577 -25.42 -13.01 -6.40
C SER A 577 -24.96 -13.87 -7.57
N ASP A 578 -24.87 -15.18 -7.35
CA ASP A 578 -24.57 -16.15 -8.40
C ASP A 578 -25.65 -16.22 -9.49
N GLU A 579 -26.86 -15.74 -9.17
CA GLU A 579 -28.00 -15.68 -10.08
C GLU A 579 -27.94 -14.49 -11.04
N PHE A 580 -27.00 -13.54 -10.84
CA PHE A 580 -26.91 -12.37 -11.71
C PHE A 580 -26.46 -12.75 -13.12
N ASP A 581 -27.29 -12.38 -14.09
CA ASP A 581 -26.92 -12.35 -15.50
C ASP A 581 -26.15 -11.05 -15.84
N ALA A 582 -25.75 -10.88 -17.11
CA ALA A 582 -24.97 -9.73 -17.51
C ALA A 582 -25.73 -8.38 -17.36
N PRO A 583 -27.02 -8.27 -17.74
CA PRO A 583 -27.83 -7.10 -17.41
C PRO A 583 -27.88 -6.77 -15.92
N ALA A 584 -28.12 -7.76 -15.05
CA ALA A 584 -28.13 -7.57 -13.60
C ALA A 584 -26.78 -7.09 -13.06
N CYS A 585 -25.67 -7.61 -13.57
CA CYS A 585 -24.32 -7.12 -13.25
C CYS A 585 -24.15 -5.64 -13.61
N ALA A 586 -24.63 -5.21 -14.78
CA ALA A 586 -24.54 -3.81 -15.19
C ALA A 586 -25.44 -2.90 -14.35
N GLN A 587 -26.61 -3.37 -13.92
CA GLN A 587 -27.47 -2.62 -13.00
C GLN A 587 -26.81 -2.49 -11.63
N ALA A 588 -26.25 -3.59 -11.09
CA ALA A 588 -25.53 -3.57 -9.81
C ALA A 588 -24.34 -2.61 -9.86
N LEU A 589 -23.54 -2.62 -10.94
CA LEU A 589 -22.44 -1.67 -11.09
C LEU A 589 -22.93 -0.21 -11.09
N SER A 590 -23.99 0.08 -11.85
CA SER A 590 -24.58 1.43 -11.91
C SER A 590 -24.99 1.93 -10.53
N GLN A 591 -25.68 1.07 -9.77
CA GLN A 591 -26.11 1.39 -8.41
C GLN A 591 -24.90 1.61 -7.49
N GLU A 592 -24.00 0.65 -7.37
CA GLU A 592 -22.87 0.73 -6.43
C GLU A 592 -21.97 1.95 -6.68
N LEU A 593 -21.68 2.26 -7.95
CA LEU A 593 -20.87 3.42 -8.31
C LEU A 593 -21.62 4.75 -8.10
N GLY A 594 -22.91 4.80 -8.43
CA GLY A 594 -23.73 5.99 -8.16
C GLY A 594 -23.82 6.27 -6.66
N GLU A 595 -23.98 5.23 -5.85
CA GLU A 595 -24.06 5.35 -4.39
C GLU A 595 -22.75 5.84 -3.77
N LEU A 596 -21.61 5.37 -4.29
CA LEU A 596 -20.28 5.83 -3.88
C LEU A 596 -20.02 7.27 -4.32
N ALA A 597 -20.42 7.64 -5.53
CA ALA A 597 -20.31 9.01 -6.03
C ALA A 597 -21.11 10.01 -5.16
N ASP A 598 -22.35 9.70 -4.82
CA ASP A 598 -23.16 10.55 -3.95
C ASP A 598 -22.52 10.74 -2.55
N SER A 599 -21.88 9.67 -2.07
CA SER A 599 -21.15 9.70 -0.81
C SER A 599 -19.94 10.64 -0.89
N TYR A 600 -19.16 10.54 -1.96
CA TYR A 600 -17.98 11.39 -2.20
C TYR A 600 -18.33 12.87 -2.38
N ASP A 601 -19.45 13.19 -3.03
CA ASP A 601 -19.90 14.58 -3.17
C ASP A 601 -20.35 15.20 -1.85
N THR A 602 -21.02 14.41 -1.00
CA THR A 602 -21.55 14.91 0.27
C THR A 602 -20.46 15.00 1.35
N TRP A 603 -19.46 14.13 1.26
CA TRP A 603 -18.46 13.94 2.30
C TRP A 603 -17.65 15.18 2.70
N PRO A 604 -17.16 16.04 1.78
CA PRO A 604 -16.39 17.23 2.15
C PRO A 604 -17.12 18.15 3.14
N GLN A 605 -18.44 18.33 2.95
CA GLN A 605 -19.25 19.18 3.82
C GLN A 605 -19.44 18.54 5.22
N LEU A 606 -19.67 17.22 5.25
CA LEU A 606 -19.78 16.47 6.51
C LEU A 606 -18.48 16.51 7.30
N TRP A 607 -17.35 16.26 6.64
CA TRP A 607 -16.04 16.29 7.27
C TRP A 607 -15.68 17.70 7.74
N GLN A 608 -15.99 18.73 6.96
CA GLN A 608 -15.75 20.12 7.35
C GLN A 608 -16.55 20.49 8.61
N HIS A 609 -17.84 20.16 8.65
CA HIS A 609 -18.65 20.38 9.84
C HIS A 609 -18.10 19.63 11.06
N ALA A 610 -17.67 18.38 10.87
CA ALA A 610 -17.06 17.59 11.93
C ALA A 610 -15.75 18.19 12.44
N ARG A 611 -14.90 18.71 11.53
CA ARG A 611 -13.66 19.42 11.87
C ARG A 611 -13.93 20.66 12.72
N GLU A 612 -14.92 21.46 12.34
CA GLU A 612 -15.31 22.67 13.07
C GLU A 612 -15.86 22.36 14.46
N ALA A 613 -16.62 21.27 14.60
CA ALA A 613 -17.08 20.78 15.89
C ALA A 613 -15.92 20.26 16.77
N GLY A 614 -14.90 19.65 16.16
CA GLY A 614 -13.70 19.14 16.84
C GLY A 614 -14.04 18.18 17.98
N ASP A 615 -13.41 18.36 19.14
CA ASP A 615 -13.62 17.49 20.31
C ASP A 615 -15.06 17.50 20.83
N LYS A 616 -15.85 18.55 20.52
CA LYS A 616 -17.26 18.61 20.92
C LYS A 616 -18.09 17.55 20.20
N LEU A 617 -17.72 17.17 18.98
CA LEU A 617 -18.44 16.12 18.25
C LEU A 617 -18.31 14.78 18.98
N LEU A 618 -17.07 14.42 19.34
CA LEU A 618 -16.76 13.17 20.05
C LEU A 618 -17.28 13.18 21.50
N ALA A 619 -17.17 14.31 22.20
CA ALA A 619 -17.70 14.45 23.56
C ALA A 619 -19.24 14.42 23.62
N GLY A 620 -19.92 14.73 22.51
CA GLY A 620 -21.37 14.75 22.41
C GLY A 620 -21.99 13.44 21.93
N VAL A 621 -21.23 12.36 21.75
CA VAL A 621 -21.75 11.04 21.34
C VAL A 621 -22.35 10.28 22.52
#